data_AF-S6FBU4-F1
#
_entry.id   AF-S6FBU4-F1
#
_cell.length_a   1.000
_cell.length_b   1.000
_cell.length_c   1.000
_cell.angle_alpha   90.00
_cell.angle_beta   90.00
_cell.angle_gamma   90.00
#
_symmetry.space_group_name_H-M   'P 1'
#
loop_
_entity.id
_entity.type
_entity.pdbx_description
1 polymer ?
#
loop_
_entity_poly.entity_id
_entity_poly.type
_entity_poly.pdbx_seq_one_letter_code
_entity_poly.pdbx_strand_id
1 'polypeptide(L)'
;KDDENINSQPFMHWRERFLYCMEAVNKAQAETGEIKGTYLNVTAATMEDMYERAEFAKELGSVIVMIDLVIGYTAIQSMAKWARRNDMIL
;
A
#
# COMPACT_ATOMS: atom_id res chain seq x y z
N LYS A 1 5.41 5.16 -6.57
CA LYS A 1 5.80 3.95 -5.80
C LYS A 1 6.58 4.42 -4.59
N ASP A 2 6.30 3.88 -3.41
CA ASP A 2 7.15 4.04 -2.24
C ASP A 2 8.50 3.31 -2.44
N ASP A 3 9.57 3.87 -1.91
CA ASP A 3 10.86 3.18 -1.84
C ASP A 3 10.76 1.97 -0.88
N GLU A 4 11.58 0.93 -1.07
CA GLU A 4 11.55 -0.28 -0.23
C GLU A 4 11.85 0.01 1.24
N ASN A 5 12.61 1.08 1.52
CA ASN A 5 12.92 1.49 2.90
C ASN A 5 11.91 2.48 3.49
N ILE A 6 10.88 2.88 2.74
CA ILE A 6 9.81 3.78 3.20
C ILE A 6 8.65 2.95 3.75
N ASN A 7 8.64 2.80 5.08
CA ASN A 7 7.63 2.02 5.81
C ASN A 7 6.84 2.98 6.70
N SER A 8 7.37 3.27 7.89
CA SER A 8 6.83 4.26 8.83
C SER A 8 7.96 4.80 9.69
N GLN A 9 8.57 5.90 9.25
CA GLN A 9 9.72 6.50 9.92
C GLN A 9 9.31 7.73 10.74
N PRO A 10 10.14 8.20 11.70
CA PRO A 10 9.83 9.39 12.51
C PRO A 10 9.54 10.66 11.70
N PHE A 11 10.09 10.77 10.49
CA PHE A 11 9.87 11.92 9.62
C PHE A 11 8.65 11.78 8.70
N MET A 12 8.04 10.59 8.62
CA MET A 12 6.89 10.33 7.76
C MET A 12 6.14 9.07 8.23
N HIS A 13 5.07 9.27 8.98
CA HIS A 13 4.19 8.17 9.38
C HIS A 13 3.41 7.62 8.19
N TRP A 14 3.25 6.29 8.15
CA TRP A 14 2.65 5.60 6.99
C TRP A 14 1.22 6.07 6.67
N ARG A 15 0.41 6.32 7.70
CA ARG A 15 -1.00 6.67 7.53
C ARG A 15 -1.19 8.03 6.87
N GLU A 16 -0.36 9.01 7.26
CA GLU A 16 -0.34 10.34 6.63
C GLU A 16 0.12 10.24 5.17
N ARG A 17 1.16 9.46 4.91
CA ARG A 17 1.65 9.22 3.54
C ARG A 17 0.54 8.65 2.65
N PHE A 18 -0.19 7.64 3.12
CA PHE A 18 -1.26 7.00 2.35
C PHE A 18 -2.37 8.00 1.97
N LEU A 19 -2.79 8.84 2.93
CA LEU A 19 -3.81 9.86 2.70
C LEU A 19 -3.38 10.86 1.61
N TYR A 20 -2.19 11.46 1.75
CA TYR A 20 -1.69 12.44 0.77
C TYR A 20 -1.38 11.81 -0.60
N CYS A 21 -0.90 10.58 -0.63
CA CYS A 21 -0.71 9.85 -1.87
C CYS A 21 -2.03 9.61 -2.61
N MET A 22 -3.09 9.21 -1.91
CA MET A 22 -4.38 8.96 -2.53
C MET A 22 -5.09 10.25 -2.96
N GLU A 23 -4.90 11.36 -2.25
CA GLU A 23 -5.31 12.68 -2.73
C GLU A 23 -4.62 13.03 -4.06
N ALA A 24 -3.30 12.85 -4.13
CA ALA A 24 -2.52 13.12 -5.35
C ALA A 24 -2.91 12.20 -6.52
N VAL A 25 -3.15 10.91 -6.26
CA VAL A 25 -3.62 9.94 -7.27
C VAL A 25 -4.97 10.37 -7.84
N ASN A 26 -5.93 10.70 -6.98
CA ASN A 26 -7.27 11.13 -7.42
C ASN A 26 -7.22 12.45 -8.20
N LYS A 27 -6.39 13.40 -7.76
CA LYS A 27 -6.17 14.66 -8.49
C LYS A 27 -5.61 14.40 -9.89
N ALA A 28 -4.53 13.61 -10.00
CA ALA A 28 -3.91 13.29 -11.28
C ALA A 28 -4.86 12.51 -12.21
N GLN A 29 -5.67 11.62 -11.65
CA GLN A 29 -6.70 10.89 -12.39
C GLN A 29 -7.78 11.83 -12.92
N ALA A 30 -8.27 12.78 -12.13
CA ALA A 30 -9.24 13.77 -12.57
C ALA A 30 -8.71 14.70 -13.67
N GLU A 31 -7.43 15.07 -13.60
CA GLU A 31 -6.79 15.94 -14.60
C GLU A 31 -6.53 15.24 -15.94
N THR A 32 -6.25 13.93 -15.92
CA THR A 32 -5.82 13.18 -17.11
C THR A 32 -6.90 12.30 -17.72
N GLY A 33 -7.91 11.90 -16.95
CA GLY A 33 -8.93 10.92 -17.36
C GLY A 33 -8.42 9.48 -17.44
N GLU A 34 -7.15 9.22 -17.07
CA GLU A 34 -6.56 7.88 -17.03
C GLU A 34 -6.55 7.34 -15.60
N ILE A 35 -6.65 6.01 -15.45
CA ILE A 35 -6.48 5.36 -14.14
C ILE A 35 -5.06 5.59 -13.63
N LYS A 36 -4.94 6.14 -12.41
CA LYS A 36 -3.66 6.36 -11.73
C LYS A 36 -3.56 5.51 -10.47
N GLY A 37 -2.34 5.29 -10.01
CA GLY A 37 -2.06 4.59 -8.76
C GLY A 37 -0.62 4.81 -8.32
N THR A 38 -0.35 4.54 -7.04
CA THR A 38 1.00 4.49 -6.50
C THR A 38 1.12 3.29 -5.57
N TYR A 39 2.28 2.63 -5.61
CA TYR A 39 2.47 1.41 -4.83
C TYR A 39 2.72 1.81 -3.37
N LEU A 40 1.68 1.68 -2.56
CA LEU A 40 1.72 1.97 -1.13
C LEU A 40 2.43 0.81 -0.40
N ASN A 41 3.55 1.10 0.27
CA ASN A 41 4.33 0.06 0.95
C ASN A 41 3.66 -0.38 2.26
N VAL A 42 3.18 -1.62 2.27
CA VAL A 42 2.53 -2.25 3.43
C VAL A 42 3.50 -3.11 4.26
N THR A 43 4.77 -3.22 3.87
CA THR A 43 5.81 -3.92 4.65
C THR A 43 5.89 -3.35 6.07
N ALA A 44 5.78 -4.24 7.06
CA ALA A 44 5.86 -3.93 8.48
C ALA A 44 6.56 -5.06 9.25
N ALA A 45 6.80 -4.84 10.55
CA ALA A 45 7.51 -5.80 11.39
C ALA A 45 6.65 -7.01 11.80
N THR A 46 5.32 -6.84 11.86
CA THR A 46 4.37 -7.88 12.25
C THR A 46 3.30 -8.06 11.17
N MET A 47 2.66 -9.24 11.14
CA MET A 47 1.58 -9.51 10.19
C MET A 47 0.35 -8.64 10.48
N GLU A 48 0.10 -8.36 11.75
CA GLU A 48 -0.99 -7.52 12.22
C GLU A 48 -0.84 -6.08 11.67
N ASP A 49 0.36 -5.50 11.77
CA ASP A 49 0.65 -4.18 11.21
C ASP A 49 0.55 -4.19 9.66
N MET A 50 0.98 -5.27 9.01
CA MET A 50 0.87 -5.41 7.56
C MET A 50 -0.60 -5.43 7.12
N TYR A 51 -1.45 -6.18 7.83
CA TYR A 51 -2.89 -6.22 7.56
C TYR A 51 -3.55 -4.87 7.82
N GLU A 52 -3.19 -4.18 8.91
CA GLU A 52 -3.71 -2.83 9.21
C GLU A 52 -3.43 -1.86 8.04
N ARG A 53 -2.20 -1.84 7.54
CA ARG A 53 -1.83 -0.99 6.40
C ARG A 53 -2.57 -1.38 5.12
N ALA A 54 -2.68 -2.68 4.85
CA ALA A 54 -3.34 -3.17 3.65
C ALA A 54 -4.85 -2.88 3.65
N GLU A 55 -5.53 -3.08 4.78
CA GLU A 55 -6.95 -2.74 4.92
C GLU A 55 -7.15 -1.23 4.78
N PHE A 56 -6.28 -0.39 5.36
CA PHE A 56 -6.40 1.05 5.17
C PHE A 56 -6.18 1.47 3.71
N ALA A 57 -5.22 0.87 2.99
CA ALA A 57 -5.02 1.14 1.56
C ALA A 57 -6.27 0.77 0.72
N LYS A 58 -6.94 -0.34 1.07
CA LYS A 58 -8.20 -0.76 0.47
C LYS A 58 -9.34 0.21 0.78
N GLU A 59 -9.49 0.64 2.03
CA GLU A 59 -10.50 1.63 2.44
C GLU A 59 -10.36 2.96 1.69
N LEU A 60 -9.11 3.37 1.40
CA LEU A 60 -8.84 4.56 0.59
C LEU A 60 -9.08 4.36 -0.92
N GLY A 61 -9.33 3.13 -1.37
CA GLY A 61 -9.55 2.80 -2.78
C GLY A 61 -8.27 2.73 -3.61
N SER A 62 -7.12 2.38 -3.00
CA SER A 62 -5.92 2.10 -3.79
C SER A 62 -6.14 0.90 -4.71
N VAL A 63 -5.57 0.95 -5.91
CA VAL A 63 -5.59 -0.16 -6.88
C VAL A 63 -4.38 -1.10 -6.74
N ILE A 64 -3.34 -0.66 -6.01
CA ILE A 64 -2.08 -1.39 -5.88
C ILE A 64 -1.38 -1.09 -4.55
N VAL A 65 -0.81 -2.13 -3.95
CA VAL A 65 0.10 -2.05 -2.79
C VAL A 65 1.41 -2.74 -3.14
N MET A 66 2.46 -2.54 -2.35
CA MET A 66 3.72 -3.27 -2.51
C MET A 66 4.20 -3.86 -1.19
N ILE A 67 5.00 -4.91 -1.33
CA ILE A 67 5.70 -5.61 -0.26
C ILE A 67 7.16 -5.81 -0.63
N ASP A 68 8.02 -5.91 0.38
CA ASP A 68 9.44 -6.15 0.21
C ASP A 68 9.75 -7.63 0.39
N LEU A 69 10.72 -8.17 -0.37
CA LEU A 69 11.07 -9.60 -0.29
C LEU A 69 11.50 -10.03 1.13
N VAL A 70 12.03 -9.10 1.92
CA VAL A 70 12.57 -9.33 3.26
C VAL A 70 11.51 -9.71 4.31
N ILE A 71 10.20 -9.56 4.02
CA ILE A 71 9.13 -10.03 4.92
C ILE A 71 9.04 -11.56 5.02
N GLY A 72 9.68 -12.27 4.09
CA GLY A 72 9.70 -13.74 4.05
C GLY A 72 8.48 -14.38 3.39
N TYR A 73 8.64 -15.61 2.92
CA TYR A 73 7.64 -16.30 2.09
C TYR A 73 6.29 -16.53 2.78
N THR A 74 6.27 -16.73 4.10
CA THR A 74 5.03 -16.89 4.86
C THR A 74 4.15 -15.63 4.77
N ALA A 75 4.77 -14.45 4.95
CA ALA A 75 4.07 -13.17 4.84
C ALA A 75 3.67 -12.90 3.38
N ILE A 76 4.55 -13.15 2.40
CA ILE A 76 4.24 -13.02 0.97
C ILE A 76 3.00 -13.83 0.57
N GLN A 77 2.93 -15.11 0.95
CA GLN A 77 1.77 -15.96 0.64
C GLN A 77 0.50 -15.47 1.33
N SER A 78 0.61 -14.95 2.56
CA SER A 78 -0.52 -14.39 3.32
C SER A 78 -1.06 -13.13 2.66
N MET A 79 -0.17 -12.23 2.21
CA MET A 79 -0.53 -11.01 1.49
C MET A 79 -1.08 -11.31 0.10
N ALA A 80 -0.53 -12.29 -0.64
CA ALA A 80 -1.06 -12.69 -1.94
C ALA A 80 -2.50 -13.24 -1.85
N LYS A 81 -2.78 -14.07 -0.83
CA LYS A 81 -4.14 -14.56 -0.55
C LYS A 81 -5.08 -13.43 -0.13
N TRP A 82 -4.59 -12.44 0.61
CA TRP A 82 -5.36 -11.26 0.97
C TRP A 82 -5.67 -10.39 -0.24
N ALA A 83 -4.67 -10.10 -1.09
CA ALA A 83 -4.83 -9.27 -2.27
C ALA A 83 -5.86 -9.86 -3.24
N ARG A 84 -5.82 -11.18 -3.47
CA ARG A 84 -6.82 -11.90 -4.27
C ARG A 84 -8.25 -11.77 -3.74
N ARG A 85 -8.44 -11.74 -2.42
CA ARG A 85 -9.77 -11.65 -1.79
C ARG A 85 -10.32 -10.22 -1.76
N ASN A 86 -9.48 -9.23 -2.06
CA ASN A 86 -9.79 -7.81 -1.96
C ASN A 86 -9.57 -7.06 -3.28
N ASP A 87 -9.48 -7.78 -4.40
CA ASP A 87 -9.28 -7.22 -5.75
C ASP A 87 -8.11 -6.21 -5.85
N MET A 88 -7.00 -6.52 -5.15
CA MET A 88 -5.82 -5.65 -5.05
C MET A 88 -4.65 -6.19 -5.89
N ILE A 89 -3.94 -5.31 -6.59
CA ILE A 89 -2.65 -5.64 -7.21
C ILE A 89 -1.56 -5.61 -6.13
N LEU A 90 -0.70 -6.63 -6.12
CA LEU A 90 0.38 -6.82 -5.14
C LEU A 90 1.73 -6.99 -5.85
#